data_AF-A0A1G6XWL8-F1
#
_entry.id   AF-A0A1G6XWL8-F1
#
_cell.length_a   1.000
_cell.length_b   1.000
_cell.length_c   1.000
_cell.angle_alpha   90.00
_cell.angle_beta   90.00
_cell.angle_gamma   90.00
#
_symmetry.space_group_name_H-M   'P 1'
#
loop_
_entity.id
_entity.type
_entity.pdbx_description
1 polymer ?
#
loop_
_entity_poly.entity_id
_entity_poly.type
_entity_poly.pdbx_seq_one_letter_code
_entity_poly.pdbx_strand_id
1 'polypeptide(L)'
;MVTLHTDGSVSVKDDGRGTDTRVDEQGRVVKKPVMATKDLRFFDLPEVERLPDGHPRRGMSVVAVLSEWLIHTNRRLNGSWSQRYEHGVPVTGLEPVEADGTTGTCVRFLPDKVLRSRWSLSAGDLARWSEHWPDLTVRLEDQRDGGGRSGR
;
A
#
# COMPACT_ATOMS: atom_id res chain seq x y z
N MET A 1 -2.32 -8.16 -5.57
CA MET A 1 -3.49 -8.53 -4.75
C MET A 1 -3.99 -7.29 -4.02
N VAL A 2 -5.29 -7.05 -4.06
CA VAL A 2 -5.99 -6.03 -3.26
C VAL A 2 -6.97 -6.76 -2.35
N THR A 3 -6.96 -6.45 -1.05
CA THR A 3 -7.87 -7.06 -0.08
C THR A 3 -8.63 -5.97 0.66
N LEU A 4 -9.95 -6.11 0.72
CA LEU A 4 -10.86 -5.27 1.50
C LEU A 4 -11.20 -6.02 2.78
N HIS A 5 -10.73 -5.51 3.92
CA HIS A 5 -10.83 -6.17 5.21
C HIS A 5 -12.14 -5.81 5.92
N THR A 6 -12.61 -6.68 6.81
CA THR A 6 -13.84 -6.47 7.61
C THR A 6 -13.73 -5.31 8.61
N ASP A 7 -12.52 -4.94 9.02
CA ASP A 7 -12.25 -3.77 9.86
C ASP A 7 -12.29 -2.43 9.08
N GLY A 8 -12.57 -2.49 7.79
CA GLY A 8 -12.60 -1.33 6.89
C GLY A 8 -11.23 -0.89 6.38
N SER A 9 -10.15 -1.61 6.71
CA SER A 9 -8.83 -1.40 6.14
C SER A 9 -8.70 -2.02 4.75
N VAL A 10 -7.71 -1.55 4.00
CA VAL A 10 -7.37 -2.05 2.67
C VAL A 10 -5.92 -2.49 2.69
N SER A 11 -5.61 -3.62 2.06
CA SER A 11 -4.23 -3.98 1.77
C SER A 11 -3.97 -4.14 0.29
N VAL A 12 -2.86 -3.57 -0.18
CA VAL A 12 -2.33 -3.82 -1.52
C VAL A 12 -0.99 -4.53 -1.36
N LYS A 13 -0.90 -5.74 -1.93
CA LYS A 13 0.30 -6.58 -1.94
C LYS A 13 0.75 -6.80 -3.38
N ASP A 14 2.02 -6.53 -3.64
CA ASP A 14 2.74 -6.91 -4.85
C ASP A 14 3.79 -8.00 -4.55
N ASP A 15 4.26 -8.63 -5.61
CA ASP A 15 5.35 -9.62 -5.67
C ASP A 15 6.61 -9.02 -6.33
N GLY A 16 6.73 -7.70 -6.31
CA GLY A 16 7.84 -6.98 -6.92
C GLY A 16 9.14 -7.13 -6.13
N ARG A 17 10.09 -6.22 -6.41
CA ARG A 17 11.41 -6.21 -5.75
C ARG A 17 11.38 -5.75 -4.29
N GLY A 18 10.25 -5.23 -3.80
CA GLY A 18 10.16 -4.49 -2.54
C GLY A 18 10.66 -3.04 -2.67
N THR A 19 10.36 -2.22 -1.66
CA THR A 19 10.91 -0.87 -1.47
C THR A 19 12.41 -0.93 -1.26
N ASP A 20 13.14 -0.02 -1.92
CA ASP A 20 14.59 0.03 -1.85
C ASP A 20 15.11 0.33 -0.45
N THR A 21 16.07 -0.47 -0.02
CA THR A 21 16.69 -0.42 1.30
C THR A 21 18.19 -0.66 1.18
N ARG A 22 18.96 0.12 1.92
CA ARG A 22 20.40 -0.03 2.09
C ARG A 22 20.71 -0.41 3.53
N VAL A 23 21.87 -1.00 3.75
CA VAL A 23 22.42 -1.23 5.08
C VAL A 23 23.49 -0.17 5.32
N ASP A 24 23.48 0.48 6.48
CA ASP A 24 24.55 1.42 6.86
C ASP A 24 25.78 0.70 7.43
N GLU A 25 26.82 1.48 7.76
CA GLU A 25 28.09 0.95 8.30
C GLU A 25 27.91 0.18 9.62
N GLN A 26 26.80 0.40 10.32
CA GLN A 26 26.45 -0.23 11.59
C GLN A 26 25.51 -1.44 11.40
N GLY A 27 25.23 -1.86 10.18
CA GLY A 27 24.35 -3.00 9.89
C GLY A 27 22.86 -2.69 9.99
N ARG A 28 22.47 -1.41 10.12
CA ARG A 28 21.06 -1.02 10.25
C ARG A 28 20.44 -0.80 8.88
N VAL A 29 19.19 -1.25 8.73
CA VAL A 29 18.42 -1.02 7.51
C VAL A 29 18.01 0.45 7.42
N VAL A 30 18.28 1.07 6.28
CA VAL A 30 17.90 2.44 5.94
C VAL A 30 17.09 2.42 4.65
N LYS A 31 15.99 3.17 4.61
CA LYS A 31 15.11 3.26 3.44
C LYS A 31 14.80 4.70 3.07
N LYS A 32 14.33 4.90 1.84
CA LYS A 32 13.71 6.17 1.46
C LYS A 32 12.38 6.36 2.24
N PRO A 33 12.09 7.54 2.81
CA PRO A 33 10.88 7.79 3.60
C PRO A 33 9.62 7.96 2.72
N VAL A 34 9.36 7.04 1.79
CA VAL A 34 8.31 7.15 0.75
C VAL A 34 6.90 7.39 1.33
N MET A 35 6.63 6.90 2.54
CA MET A 35 5.33 7.10 3.22
C MET A 35 5.22 8.47 3.91
N ALA A 36 6.32 9.12 4.26
CA ALA A 36 6.33 10.32 5.10
C ALA A 36 6.77 11.59 4.35
N THR A 37 7.36 11.46 3.15
CA THR A 37 7.79 12.60 2.34
C THR A 37 6.94 12.76 1.09
N LYS A 38 6.66 14.01 0.73
CA LYS A 38 6.06 14.41 -0.55
C LYS A 38 6.92 13.87 -1.70
N ASP A 39 6.31 13.12 -2.62
CA ASP A 39 7.02 12.63 -3.81
C ASP A 39 7.08 13.73 -4.87
N LEU A 40 8.14 14.55 -4.86
CA LEU A 40 8.29 15.72 -5.75
C LEU A 40 8.15 15.41 -7.25
N ARG A 41 8.22 14.14 -7.68
CA ARG A 41 7.95 13.75 -9.07
C ARG A 41 6.47 13.85 -9.44
N PHE A 42 5.58 13.79 -8.46
CA PHE A 42 4.12 13.80 -8.65
C PHE A 42 3.46 15.05 -8.09
N PHE A 43 4.26 16.06 -7.76
CA PHE A 43 3.76 17.33 -7.26
C PHE A 43 4.51 18.49 -7.92
N ASP A 44 3.83 19.63 -8.01
CA ASP A 44 4.41 20.91 -8.43
C ASP A 44 4.98 20.93 -9.86
N LEU A 45 4.53 20.01 -10.73
CA LEU A 45 4.82 20.00 -12.16
C LEU A 45 3.71 20.71 -12.97
N PRO A 46 4.04 21.41 -14.07
CA PRO A 46 3.04 22.03 -14.95
C PRO A 46 2.07 21.01 -15.56
N GLU A 47 2.58 19.82 -15.86
CA GLU A 47 1.81 18.68 -16.35
C GLU A 47 1.74 17.62 -15.27
N VAL A 48 0.53 17.10 -15.02
CA VAL A 48 0.27 16.11 -13.98
C VAL A 48 0.06 14.75 -14.62
N GLU A 49 0.91 13.78 -14.27
CA GLU A 49 0.70 12.38 -14.65
C GLU A 49 -0.64 11.90 -14.09
N ARG A 50 -1.51 11.38 -14.96
CA ARG A 50 -2.84 10.88 -14.59
C ARG A 50 -2.82 9.37 -14.47
N LEU A 51 -3.55 8.88 -13.48
CA LEU A 51 -3.83 7.47 -13.32
C LEU A 51 -4.88 7.02 -14.36
N PRO A 52 -5.06 5.69 -14.58
CA PRO A 52 -6.08 5.15 -15.49
C PRO A 52 -7.52 5.57 -15.18
N ASP A 53 -7.79 6.06 -13.97
CA ASP A 53 -9.08 6.63 -13.56
C ASP A 53 -9.22 8.14 -13.85
N GLY A 54 -8.20 8.75 -14.46
CA GLY A 54 -8.15 10.18 -14.80
C GLY A 54 -7.69 11.09 -13.67
N HIS A 55 -7.51 10.58 -12.44
CA HIS A 55 -7.10 11.40 -11.30
C HIS A 55 -5.59 11.71 -11.32
N PRO A 56 -5.20 12.90 -10.80
CA PRO A 56 -3.81 13.24 -10.53
C PRO A 56 -3.09 12.18 -9.70
N ARG A 57 -1.94 11.71 -10.18
CA ARG A 57 -1.02 10.91 -9.37
C ARG A 57 -0.44 11.80 -8.27
N ARG A 58 -0.56 11.39 -6.99
CA ARG A 58 -0.06 12.19 -5.83
C ARG A 58 0.87 11.41 -4.86
N GLY A 59 1.25 10.18 -5.18
CA GLY A 59 2.20 9.39 -4.38
C GLY A 59 1.64 8.82 -3.07
N MET A 60 2.41 7.92 -2.45
CA MET A 60 1.96 7.15 -1.28
C MET A 60 1.86 7.95 0.03
N SER A 61 2.53 9.09 0.15
CA SER A 61 2.44 9.93 1.34
C SER A 61 1.06 10.55 1.54
N VAL A 62 0.28 10.76 0.46
CA VAL A 62 -1.12 11.16 0.57
C VAL A 62 -1.97 10.07 1.21
N VAL A 63 -1.75 8.80 0.82
CA VAL A 63 -2.43 7.66 1.45
C VAL A 63 -2.07 7.58 2.92
N ALA A 64 -0.78 7.72 3.25
CA ALA A 64 -0.31 7.64 4.62
C ALA A 64 -0.89 8.75 5.52
N VAL A 65 -0.92 10.01 5.05
CA VAL A 65 -1.44 11.14 5.85
C VAL A 65 -2.97 11.10 6.03
N LEU A 66 -3.70 10.57 5.03
CA LEU A 66 -5.16 10.42 5.06
C LEU A 66 -5.63 9.10 5.68
N SER A 67 -4.72 8.37 6.35
CA SER A 67 -5.02 7.14 7.07
C SER A 67 -4.86 7.35 8.57
N GLU A 68 -5.77 6.78 9.36
CA GLU A 68 -5.60 6.66 10.81
C GLU A 68 -4.33 5.87 11.12
N TRP A 69 -4.11 4.80 10.36
CA TRP A 69 -2.84 4.08 10.38
C TRP A 69 -2.52 3.43 9.05
N LEU A 70 -1.22 3.22 8.82
CA LEU A 70 -0.68 2.48 7.69
C LEU A 70 0.46 1.60 8.17
N ILE A 71 0.47 0.35 7.73
CA ILE A 71 1.55 -0.62 7.93
C ILE A 71 2.18 -0.88 6.58
N HIS A 72 3.48 -0.58 6.47
CA HIS A 72 4.28 -0.89 5.31
C HIS A 72 5.17 -2.09 5.64
N THR A 73 4.85 -3.24 5.07
CA THR A 73 5.69 -4.44 5.13
C THR A 73 6.47 -4.56 3.83
N ASN A 74 7.78 -4.64 3.94
CA ASN A 74 8.69 -4.78 2.82
C ASN A 74 9.43 -6.12 2.92
N ARG A 75 9.38 -6.91 1.86
CA ARG A 75 10.08 -8.19 1.77
C ARG A 75 11.18 -8.15 0.72
N ARG A 76 12.39 -8.51 1.12
CA ARG A 76 13.58 -8.63 0.25
C ARG A 76 14.47 -9.77 0.72
N LEU A 77 15.27 -10.31 -0.21
CA LEU A 77 16.23 -11.38 0.05
C LEU A 77 17.32 -10.97 1.07
N ASN A 78 17.64 -9.68 1.14
CA ASN A 78 18.67 -9.14 2.02
C ASN A 78 18.13 -8.51 3.31
N GLY A 79 16.87 -8.80 3.67
CA GLY A 79 16.26 -8.33 4.92
C GLY A 79 14.84 -7.80 4.71
N SER A 80 13.91 -8.31 5.52
CA SER A 80 12.51 -7.91 5.49
C SER A 80 12.14 -7.17 6.76
N TRP A 81 11.25 -6.19 6.64
CA TRP A 81 10.85 -5.35 7.76
C TRP A 81 9.42 -4.86 7.64
N SER A 82 8.86 -4.39 8.75
CA SER A 82 7.61 -3.66 8.81
C SER A 82 7.78 -2.33 9.56
N GLN A 83 6.97 -1.34 9.20
CA GLN A 83 6.90 -0.09 9.93
C GLN A 83 5.47 0.43 9.94
N ARG A 84 5.04 0.90 11.10
CA ARG A 84 3.73 1.52 11.30
C ARG A 84 3.84 3.05 11.23
N TYR A 85 2.83 3.62 10.61
CA TYR A 85 2.61 5.05 10.49
C TYR A 85 1.21 5.40 11.01
N GLU A 86 1.06 6.57 11.60
CA GLU A 86 -0.22 7.16 11.98
C GLU A 86 -0.27 8.58 11.45
N HIS A 87 -1.29 8.90 10.65
CA HIS A 87 -1.40 10.19 9.96
C HIS A 87 -0.10 10.60 9.23
N GLY A 88 0.56 9.63 8.58
CA GLY A 88 1.80 9.83 7.82
C GLY A 88 3.09 9.87 8.66
N VAL A 89 2.99 9.90 9.99
CA VAL A 89 4.14 9.95 10.89
C VAL A 89 4.55 8.52 11.30
N PRO A 90 5.84 8.13 11.17
CA PRO A 90 6.28 6.83 11.65
C PRO A 90 6.17 6.76 13.18
N VAL A 91 5.46 5.75 13.69
CA VAL A 91 5.26 5.54 15.14
C VAL A 91 6.03 4.32 15.67
N THR A 92 6.62 3.52 14.77
CA THR A 92 7.55 2.44 15.12
C THR A 92 8.88 2.60 14.36
N GLY A 93 9.91 1.89 14.83
CA GLY A 93 11.13 1.68 14.07
C GLY A 93 10.93 0.73 12.88
N LEU A 94 12.02 0.29 12.26
CA LEU A 94 11.96 -0.83 11.33
C LEU A 94 11.99 -2.13 12.13
N GLU A 95 10.85 -2.79 12.22
CA GLU A 95 10.72 -4.07 12.92
C GLU A 95 11.04 -5.20 11.94
N PRO A 96 11.90 -6.17 12.31
CA PRO A 96 12.24 -7.28 11.44
C PRO A 96 11.00 -8.12 11.12
N VAL A 97 10.95 -8.63 9.89
CA VAL A 97 9.94 -9.60 9.45
C VAL A 97 10.67 -10.86 9.01
N GLU A 98 10.20 -12.01 9.48
CA GLU A 98 10.77 -13.30 9.12
C GLU A 98 10.78 -13.50 7.61
N ALA A 99 11.91 -13.99 7.10
CA ALA A 99 12.04 -14.28 5.68
C ALA A 99 11.25 -15.54 5.33
N ASP A 100 10.38 -15.44 4.34
CA ASP A 100 9.55 -16.54 3.83
C ASP A 100 9.95 -16.95 2.39
N GLY A 101 11.12 -16.48 1.93
CA GLY A 101 11.62 -16.71 0.58
C GLY A 101 10.96 -15.84 -0.50
N THR A 102 10.03 -14.96 -0.14
CA THR A 102 9.33 -14.08 -1.09
C THR A 102 9.90 -12.66 -1.10
N THR A 103 9.59 -11.91 -2.17
CA THR A 103 9.86 -10.48 -2.27
C THR A 103 8.57 -9.73 -2.52
N GLY A 104 8.59 -8.42 -2.27
CA GLY A 104 7.49 -7.53 -2.61
C GLY A 104 7.16 -6.54 -1.51
N THR A 105 6.16 -5.71 -1.79
CA THR A 105 5.64 -4.73 -0.83
C THR A 105 4.20 -5.06 -0.48
N CYS A 106 3.87 -4.94 0.80
CA CYS A 106 2.49 -4.92 1.26
C CYS A 106 2.26 -3.61 2.02
N VAL A 107 1.24 -2.87 1.61
CA VAL A 107 0.75 -1.69 2.32
C VAL A 107 -0.66 -1.98 2.79
N ARG A 108 -0.87 -2.08 4.10
CA ARG A 108 -2.20 -2.14 4.71
C ARG A 108 -2.49 -0.82 5.39
N PHE A 109 -3.63 -0.21 5.13
CA PHE A 109 -3.99 1.08 5.72
C PHE A 109 -5.46 1.14 6.06
N LEU A 110 -5.78 1.84 7.16
CA LEU A 110 -7.14 2.20 7.51
C LEU A 110 -7.34 3.68 7.17
N PRO A 111 -8.15 3.99 6.14
CA PRO A 111 -8.48 5.37 5.82
C PRO A 111 -9.12 6.07 7.02
N ASP A 112 -8.88 7.38 7.14
CA ASP A 112 -9.58 8.21 8.13
C ASP A 112 -11.09 7.98 8.04
N LYS A 113 -11.76 7.91 9.19
CA LYS A 113 -13.20 7.69 9.30
C LYS A 113 -14.03 8.56 8.35
N VAL A 114 -13.64 9.81 8.09
CA VAL A 114 -14.35 10.71 7.16
C VAL A 114 -14.34 10.24 5.70
N LEU A 115 -13.36 9.40 5.34
CA LEU A 115 -13.20 8.86 3.99
C LEU A 115 -13.83 7.47 3.84
N ARG A 116 -13.94 6.67 4.92
CA ARG A 116 -14.35 5.26 4.83
C ARG A 116 -15.72 5.01 4.16
N SER A 117 -16.68 5.91 4.32
CA SER A 117 -18.02 5.76 3.74
C SER A 117 -18.17 6.33 2.33
N ARG A 118 -17.10 6.88 1.74
CA ARG A 118 -17.16 7.65 0.49
C ARG A 118 -16.62 6.91 -0.74
N TRP A 119 -16.14 5.69 -0.59
CA TRP A 119 -15.55 4.95 -1.70
C TRP A 119 -16.03 3.50 -1.72
N SER A 120 -16.18 2.97 -2.93
CA SER A 120 -16.44 1.57 -3.22
C SER A 120 -15.48 1.11 -4.30
N LEU A 121 -15.04 -0.15 -4.24
CA LEU A 121 -14.18 -0.75 -5.23
C LEU A 121 -14.78 -2.08 -5.65
N SER A 122 -14.96 -2.29 -6.95
CA SER A 122 -15.38 -3.57 -7.51
C SER A 122 -14.23 -4.27 -8.23
N ALA A 123 -14.38 -5.57 -8.49
CA ALA A 123 -13.45 -6.31 -9.33
C ALA A 123 -13.40 -5.74 -10.76
N GLY A 124 -14.53 -5.21 -11.27
CA GLY A 124 -14.61 -4.57 -12.58
C GLY A 124 -13.80 -3.28 -12.67
N ASP A 125 -13.75 -2.49 -11.60
CA ASP A 125 -12.92 -1.27 -11.55
C ASP A 125 -11.43 -1.62 -11.64
N LEU A 126 -10.99 -2.62 -10.88
CA LEU A 126 -9.60 -3.08 -10.92
C LEU A 126 -9.23 -3.66 -12.28
N ALA A 127 -10.12 -4.45 -12.89
CA ALA A 127 -9.91 -4.99 -14.24
C ALA A 127 -9.68 -3.84 -15.24
N ARG A 128 -10.61 -2.87 -15.30
CA ARG A 128 -10.53 -1.68 -16.18
C ARG A 128 -9.24 -0.90 -15.97
N TRP A 129 -8.82 -0.67 -14.73
CA TRP A 129 -7.58 0.05 -14.45
C TRP A 129 -6.34 -0.75 -14.87
N SER A 130 -6.37 -2.08 -14.70
CA SER A 130 -5.24 -2.96 -15.04
C SER A 130 -5.05 -3.22 -16.53
N GLU A 131 -6.03 -2.94 -17.39
CA GLU A 131 -5.96 -3.12 -18.86
C GLU A 131 -4.75 -2.43 -19.51
N HIS A 132 -4.23 -1.38 -18.88
CA HIS A 132 -3.06 -0.64 -19.34
C HIS A 132 -1.74 -1.41 -19.15
N TRP A 133 -1.76 -2.52 -18.39
CA TRP A 133 -0.60 -3.37 -18.08
C TRP A 133 -0.95 -4.84 -18.36
N PRO A 134 -0.80 -5.32 -19.61
CA PRO A 134 -1.28 -6.64 -20.02
C PRO A 134 -0.61 -7.80 -19.28
N ASP A 135 0.61 -7.61 -18.79
CA ASP A 135 1.36 -8.61 -18.03
C ASP A 135 1.05 -8.58 -16.52
N LEU A 136 0.22 -7.64 -16.05
CA LEU A 136 -0.11 -7.48 -14.64
C LEU A 136 -1.40 -8.24 -14.30
N THR A 137 -1.27 -9.27 -13.47
CA THR A 137 -2.45 -9.91 -12.86
C THR A 137 -2.87 -9.19 -11.60
N VAL A 138 -4.09 -8.66 -11.58
CA VAL A 138 -4.71 -8.06 -10.39
C VAL A 138 -5.80 -8.99 -9.86
N ARG A 139 -5.87 -9.12 -8.53
CA ARG A 139 -6.90 -9.90 -7.82
C ARG A 139 -7.50 -9.04 -6.73
N LEU A 140 -8.82 -9.14 -6.56
CA LEU A 140 -9.57 -8.53 -5.46
C LEU A 140 -10.09 -9.63 -4.55
N GLU A 141 -9.84 -9.48 -3.26
CA GLU A 141 -10.45 -10.28 -2.21
C GLU A 141 -11.29 -9.34 -1.33
N ASP A 142 -12.60 -9.56 -1.29
CA ASP A 142 -13.50 -8.80 -0.41
C ASP A 142 -13.94 -9.67 0.77
N GLN A 143 -13.35 -9.42 1.94
CA GLN A 143 -13.66 -10.16 3.15
C GLN A 143 -14.96 -9.67 3.83
N ARG A 144 -15.50 -8.54 3.38
CA ARG A 144 -16.75 -7.97 3.91
C ARG A 144 -17.97 -8.78 3.45
N ASP A 145 -17.87 -9.40 2.28
CA ASP A 145 -18.94 -10.21 1.68
C ASP A 145 -19.06 -11.63 2.31
N GLY A 146 -18.06 -12.07 3.09
CA GLY A 146 -18.03 -13.38 3.74
C GLY A 146 -18.90 -13.53 4.99
N GLY A 147 -19.57 -12.47 5.45
CA GLY A 147 -20.38 -12.46 6.67
C GLY A 147 -21.82 -12.98 6.53
N GLY A 148 -22.25 -13.39 5.33
CA GLY A 148 -23.65 -13.69 5.06
C GLY A 148 -23.85 -14.92 4.18
N ARG A 149 -23.54 -16.12 4.68
CA ARG A 149 -24.21 -17.40 4.35
C ARG A 149 -23.57 -18.59 5.08
N SER A 150 -23.88 -18.71 6.37
CA SER A 150 -23.94 -20.00 7.06
C SER A 150 -25.04 -19.89 8.10
N GLY A 151 -26.20 -20.48 7.81
CA GLY A 151 -27.38 -20.37 8.67
C GLY A 151 -28.64 -20.99 8.08
N ARG A 152 -28.75 -22.31 8.26
CA ARG A 152 -29.88 -23.24 8.04
C ARG A 152 -30.27 -23.59 6.61
#